data_AF-A0A9J6QWG3-F1
#
_entry.id   AF-A0A9J6QWG3-F1
#
_cell.length_a   1.000
_cell.length_b   1.000
_cell.length_c   1.000
_cell.angle_alpha   90.00
_cell.angle_beta   90.00
_cell.angle_gamma   90.00
#
_symmetry.space_group_name_H-M   'P 1'
#
loop_
_entity.id
_entity.type
_entity.pdbx_description
1 polymer ?
#
loop_
_entity_poly.entity_id
_entity_poly.type
_entity_poly.pdbx_seq_one_letter_code
_entity_poly.pdbx_strand_id
1 'polypeptide(L)'
;MKLDIKNNAGEVVKTFETDTVTIKYGIIRDFVKIIDMDKLDDDMAVFGMLTEAFEPFEKLLKSIFPDLTDEDLDNIDVVDLVPLFQELLVYIMRKIKGLPKSKNVIGA
;
A
#
# COMPACT_ATOMS: atom_id res chain seq x y z
N MET A 1 0.92 10.10 -3.20
CA MET A 1 1.35 8.73 -3.57
C MET A 1 1.34 8.64 -5.09
N LYS A 2 2.41 8.10 -5.67
CA LYS A 2 2.63 8.02 -7.12
C LYS A 2 2.88 6.57 -7.52
N LEU A 3 2.31 6.14 -8.63
CA LEU A 3 2.54 4.82 -9.23
C LEU A 3 2.83 5.01 -10.73
N ASP A 4 4.01 4.61 -11.17
CA ASP A 4 4.42 4.67 -12.57
C ASP A 4 4.26 3.29 -13.22
N ILE A 5 3.75 3.28 -14.45
CA ILE A 5 3.67 2.11 -15.32
C ILE A 5 4.71 2.28 -16.41
N LYS A 6 5.54 1.25 -16.61
CA LYS A 6 6.65 1.29 -17.56
C LYS A 6 6.41 0.31 -18.70
N ASN A 7 7.00 0.59 -19.86
CA ASN A 7 7.10 -0.38 -20.94
C ASN A 7 8.27 -1.35 -20.72
N ASN A 8 8.42 -2.34 -21.59
CA ASN A 8 9.52 -3.31 -21.54
C ASN A 8 10.92 -2.70 -21.71
N ALA A 9 11.03 -1.43 -22.16
CA ALA A 9 12.29 -0.69 -22.23
C ALA A 9 12.60 0.09 -20.93
N GLY A 10 11.72 0.03 -19.93
CA GLY A 10 11.84 0.76 -18.66
C GLY A 10 11.38 2.22 -18.72
N GLU A 11 10.78 2.65 -19.83
CA GLU A 11 10.28 4.01 -19.99
C GLU A 11 8.88 4.13 -19.38
N VAL A 12 8.65 5.19 -18.60
CA VAL A 12 7.33 5.47 -18.02
C VAL A 12 6.35 5.83 -19.13
N VAL A 13 5.29 5.04 -19.27
CA VAL A 13 4.22 5.23 -20.26
C VAL A 13 2.94 5.78 -19.66
N LYS A 14 2.75 5.60 -18.34
CA LYS A 14 1.58 6.09 -17.61
C LYS A 14 1.94 6.34 -16.16
N THR A 15 1.34 7.36 -15.55
CA THR A 15 1.55 7.72 -14.16
C THR A 15 0.21 7.94 -13.49
N PHE A 16 0.00 7.31 -12.34
CA PHE A 16 -1.12 7.54 -11.46
C PHE A 16 -0.66 8.30 -10.22
N GLU A 17 -1.33 9.40 -9.90
CA GLU A 17 -1.03 10.22 -8.74
C GLU A 17 -2.29 10.50 -7.92
N THR A 18 -2.16 10.44 -6.60
CA THR A 18 -3.23 10.82 -5.68
C THR A 18 -2.68 11.45 -4.40
N ASP A 19 -3.34 12.53 -3.98
CA ASP A 19 -3.01 13.26 -2.76
C ASP A 19 -3.77 12.71 -1.54
N THR A 20 -4.91 12.05 -1.77
CA THR A 20 -5.82 11.60 -0.71
C THR A 20 -6.22 10.16 -0.90
N VAL A 21 -5.82 9.31 0.03
CA VAL A 21 -6.14 7.89 0.02
C VAL A 21 -7.16 7.56 1.10
N THR A 22 -8.34 7.09 0.69
CA THR A 22 -9.36 6.52 1.59
C THR A 22 -9.27 5.00 1.54
N ILE A 23 -8.75 4.40 2.62
CA ILE A 23 -8.57 2.95 2.69
C ILE A 23 -9.69 2.34 3.53
N LYS A 24 -10.45 1.42 2.92
CA LYS A 24 -11.54 0.71 3.61
C LYS A 24 -10.96 -0.26 4.64
N TYR A 25 -11.57 -0.32 5.83
CA TYR A 25 -11.14 -1.20 6.93
C TYR A 25 -11.01 -2.67 6.51
N GLY A 26 -11.88 -3.16 5.63
CA GLY A 26 -11.82 -4.54 5.13
C GLY A 26 -10.49 -4.90 4.48
N ILE A 27 -9.87 -3.94 3.77
CA ILE A 27 -8.55 -4.10 3.15
C ILE A 27 -7.46 -4.06 4.23
N ILE A 28 -7.53 -3.12 5.18
CA ILE A 28 -6.58 -3.01 6.30
C ILE A 28 -6.56 -4.25 7.18
N ARG A 29 -7.71 -4.87 7.43
CA ARG A 29 -7.81 -6.07 8.27
C ARG A 29 -6.94 -7.22 7.76
N ASP A 30 -6.84 -7.35 6.44
CA ASP A 30 -6.10 -8.42 5.81
C ASP A 30 -4.58 -8.11 5.85
N PHE A 31 -4.22 -6.83 5.72
CA PHE A 31 -2.85 -6.33 5.88
C PHE A 31 -2.27 -6.47 7.29
N VAL A 32 -3.03 -6.11 8.33
CA VAL A 32 -2.54 -6.09 9.73
C VAL A 32 -2.06 -7.47 10.21
N LYS A 33 -2.49 -8.55 9.56
CA LYS A 33 -2.05 -9.93 9.88
C LYS A 33 -0.69 -10.28 9.28
N ILE A 34 -0.26 -9.56 8.26
CA ILE A 34 0.91 -9.85 7.44
C ILE A 34 2.05 -8.88 7.77
N ILE A 35 1.71 -7.65 8.13
CA ILE A 35 2.69 -6.59 8.37
C ILE A 35 3.47 -6.85 9.67
N ASP A 36 4.78 -7.04 9.52
CA ASP A 36 5.76 -6.97 10.58
C ASP A 36 6.42 -5.58 10.59
N MET A 37 5.97 -4.72 11.49
CA MET A 37 6.42 -3.33 11.53
C MET A 37 7.86 -3.13 11.96
N ASP A 38 8.43 -4.10 12.67
CA ASP A 38 9.79 -4.00 13.18
C ASP A 38 10.81 -4.31 12.07
N LYS A 39 10.35 -4.69 10.88
CA LYS A 39 11.16 -5.05 9.71
C LYS A 39 10.92 -4.19 8.48
N LEU A 40 10.34 -3.00 8.63
CA LEU A 40 10.06 -2.12 7.48
C LEU A 40 11.31 -1.49 6.85
N ASP A 41 12.44 -1.53 7.55
CA ASP A 41 13.77 -1.07 7.10
C ASP A 41 14.61 -2.17 6.44
N ASP A 42 14.13 -3.42 6.40
CA ASP A 42 14.76 -4.54 5.71
C ASP A 42 14.01 -4.84 4.40
N ASP A 43 14.62 -4.46 3.27
CA ASP A 43 14.04 -4.63 1.94
C ASP A 43 13.66 -6.10 1.63
N MET A 44 14.40 -7.08 2.14
CA MET A 44 14.09 -8.50 1.93
C MET A 44 12.90 -8.94 2.79
N ALA A 45 12.78 -8.43 4.01
CA ALA A 45 11.62 -8.69 4.85
C ALA A 45 10.36 -8.02 4.29
N VAL A 46 10.49 -6.80 3.78
CA VAL A 46 9.42 -6.06 3.09
C VAL A 46 8.99 -6.80 1.83
N PHE A 47 9.94 -7.29 1.03
CA PHE A 47 9.63 -8.12 -0.13
C PHE A 47 8.86 -9.38 0.29
N GLY A 48 9.28 -10.06 1.36
CA GLY A 48 8.55 -11.19 1.93
C GLY A 48 7.10 -10.84 2.30
N MET A 49 6.91 -9.75 3.06
CA MET A 49 5.57 -9.24 3.40
C MET A 49 4.74 -8.90 2.17
N LEU A 50 5.34 -8.32 1.13
CA LEU A 50 4.67 -8.02 -0.13
C LEU A 50 4.19 -9.30 -0.83
N THR A 51 5.01 -10.36 -0.86
CA THR A 51 4.59 -11.64 -1.47
C THR A 51 3.43 -12.29 -0.74
N GLU A 52 3.37 -12.19 0.59
CA GLU A 52 2.25 -12.67 1.40
C GLU A 52 1.00 -11.78 1.25
N ALA A 53 1.21 -10.48 1.05
CA ALA A 53 0.15 -9.48 0.93
C ALA A 53 -0.23 -9.15 -0.52
N PHE A 54 0.16 -9.96 -1.50
CA PHE A 54 0.01 -9.63 -2.92
C PHE A 54 -1.45 -9.38 -3.32
N GLU A 55 -2.35 -10.31 -3.01
CA GLU A 55 -3.79 -10.18 -3.30
C GLU A 55 -4.45 -8.97 -2.59
N PRO A 56 -4.26 -8.75 -1.27
CA PRO A 56 -4.80 -7.54 -0.63
C PRO A 56 -4.13 -6.26 -1.14
N PHE A 57 -2.90 -6.31 -1.61
CA PHE A 57 -2.18 -5.18 -2.21
C PHE A 57 -2.71 -4.79 -3.58
N GLU A 58 -2.98 -5.74 -4.46
CA GLU A 58 -3.67 -5.43 -5.73
C GLU A 58 -5.06 -4.81 -5.49
N LYS A 59 -5.85 -5.39 -4.57
CA LYS A 59 -7.17 -4.84 -4.20
C LYS A 59 -7.06 -3.42 -3.66
N LEU A 60 -5.98 -3.13 -2.93
CA LEU A 60 -5.70 -1.80 -2.43
C LEU A 60 -5.34 -0.87 -3.58
N LEU A 61 -4.39 -1.23 -4.45
CA LEU A 61 -4.01 -0.42 -5.61
C LEU A 61 -5.23 -0.06 -6.47
N LYS A 62 -6.10 -1.03 -6.80
CA LYS A 62 -7.36 -0.77 -7.53
C LYS A 62 -8.35 0.11 -6.75
N SER A 63 -8.30 0.07 -5.41
CA SER A 63 -9.12 0.97 -4.58
C SER A 63 -8.57 2.38 -4.50
N ILE A 64 -7.26 2.57 -4.68
CA ILE A 64 -6.58 3.87 -4.68
C ILE A 64 -6.65 4.51 -6.08
N PHE A 65 -6.44 3.69 -7.10
CA PHE A 65 -6.40 4.04 -8.51
C PHE A 65 -7.53 3.29 -9.22
N PRO A 66 -8.77 3.82 -9.23
CA PRO A 66 -9.92 3.12 -9.81
C PRO A 66 -9.79 2.89 -11.32
N ASP A 67 -8.95 3.66 -12.00
CA ASP A 67 -8.67 3.53 -13.45
C ASP A 67 -7.48 2.60 -13.75
N LEU A 68 -6.93 1.93 -12.74
CA LEU A 68 -5.86 0.95 -12.88
C LEU A 68 -6.42 -0.36 -13.46
N THR A 69 -5.93 -0.73 -14.63
CA THR A 69 -6.33 -1.98 -15.30
C THR A 69 -5.46 -3.16 -14.86
N ASP A 70 -5.89 -4.38 -15.19
CA ASP A 70 -5.06 -5.58 -14.99
C ASP A 70 -3.78 -5.51 -15.84
N GLU A 71 -3.87 -4.96 -17.06
CA GLU A 71 -2.71 -4.73 -17.93
C GLU A 71 -1.73 -3.71 -17.32
N ASP A 72 -2.23 -2.67 -16.66
CA ASP A 72 -1.37 -1.72 -15.95
C ASP A 72 -0.63 -2.42 -14.79
N LEU A 73 -1.31 -3.28 -14.03
CA LEU A 73 -0.72 -4.06 -12.93
C LEU A 73 0.41 -4.98 -13.40
N ASP A 74 0.21 -5.67 -14.52
CA ASP A 74 1.20 -6.58 -15.10
C ASP A 74 2.47 -5.86 -15.58
N ASN A 75 2.39 -4.55 -15.82
CA ASN A 75 3.50 -3.71 -16.28
C ASN A 75 4.14 -2.87 -15.16
N ILE A 76 3.80 -3.12 -13.89
CA ILE A 76 4.48 -2.49 -12.76
C ILE A 76 5.85 -3.14 -12.57
N ASP A 77 6.90 -2.33 -12.53
CA ASP A 77 8.24 -2.80 -12.24
C ASP A 77 8.35 -3.29 -10.79
N VAL A 78 8.83 -4.51 -10.59
CA VAL A 78 8.98 -5.13 -9.27
C VAL A 78 9.91 -4.31 -8.36
N VAL A 79 10.86 -3.56 -8.94
CA VAL A 79 11.77 -2.69 -8.20
C VAL A 79 11.05 -1.47 -7.63
N ASP A 80 9.98 -1.00 -8.29
CA ASP A 80 9.17 0.14 -7.83
C ASP A 80 8.07 -0.31 -6.85
N LEU A 81 7.72 -1.59 -6.86
CA LEU A 81 6.69 -2.19 -6.01
C LEU A 81 7.06 -2.18 -4.51
N VAL A 82 8.31 -2.52 -4.18
CA VAL A 82 8.80 -2.54 -2.79
C VAL A 82 8.74 -1.16 -2.11
N PRO A 83 9.29 -0.07 -2.69
CA PRO A 83 9.20 1.26 -2.07
C PRO A 83 7.77 1.80 -2.04
N LEU A 84 6.95 1.52 -3.05
CA LEU A 84 5.52 1.87 -3.03
C LEU A 84 4.79 1.17 -1.87
N PHE A 85 5.08 -0.12 -1.67
CA PHE A 85 4.53 -0.89 -0.58
C PHE A 85 4.95 -0.33 0.79
N GLN A 86 6.24 0.00 0.98
CA GLN A 86 6.73 0.65 2.20
C GLN A 86 6.03 1.99 2.48
N GLU A 87 5.93 2.87 1.47
CA GLU A 87 5.26 4.17 1.61
C GLU A 87 3.80 4.00 2.05
N LEU A 88 3.12 3.02 1.45
CA LEU A 88 1.75 2.68 1.76
C LEU A 88 1.58 2.14 3.19
N LEU A 89 2.46 1.24 3.64
CA LEU A 89 2.46 0.75 5.02
C LEU A 89 2.67 1.89 6.03
N VAL A 90 3.65 2.77 5.76
CA VAL A 90 3.92 3.94 6.59
C VAL A 90 2.70 4.87 6.64
N TYR A 91 2.04 5.11 5.51
CA TYR A 91 0.84 5.93 5.42
C TYR A 91 -0.32 5.34 6.24
N ILE A 92 -0.61 4.05 6.07
CA ILE A 92 -1.63 3.32 6.83
C ILE A 92 -1.36 3.46 8.32
N MET A 93 -0.11 3.27 8.74
CA MET A 93 0.27 3.34 10.15
C MET A 93 0.17 4.75 10.71
N ARG A 94 0.51 5.80 9.95
CA ARG A 94 0.29 7.19 10.37
C ARG A 94 -1.20 7.48 10.54
N LYS A 95 -2.04 6.99 9.64
CA LYS A 95 -3.51 7.09 9.77
C LYS A 95 -4.01 6.38 11.03
N ILE A 96 -3.55 5.16 11.30
CA ILE A 96 -3.95 4.39 12.50
C ILE A 96 -3.45 5.05 13.79
N LYS A 97 -2.17 5.45 13.86
CA LYS A 97 -1.59 6.13 15.03
C LYS A 97 -2.19 7.52 15.26
N GLY A 98 -2.61 8.20 14.19
CA GLY A 98 -3.31 9.48 14.22
C GLY A 98 -4.80 9.37 14.56
N LEU A 99 -5.37 8.16 14.66
CA LEU A 99 -6.70 8.00 15.24
C LEU A 99 -6.63 8.42 16.71
N PRO A 100 -7.55 9.27 17.20
CA PRO A 100 -7.62 9.55 18.62
C PRO A 100 -7.81 8.22 19.36
N LYS A 101 -6.80 7.80 20.14
CA LYS A 101 -6.99 6.76 21.15
C LYS A 101 -8.20 7.19 21.95
N SER A 102 -9.27 6.37 21.95
CA SER A 102 -10.54 6.73 22.55
C SER A 102 -10.32 7.45 23.88
N LYS A 103 -10.84 8.69 23.98
CA LYS A 103 -11.05 9.33 25.28
C LYS A 103 -11.67 8.29 26.20
N ASN A 104 -11.13 8.19 27.40
CA ASN A 104 -11.70 7.53 28.55
C ASN A 104 -13.22 7.51 28.45
N VAL A 105 -13.82 6.33 28.60
CA VAL A 105 -15.22 6.22 29.00
C VAL A 105 -15.33 7.03 30.29
N ILE A 106 -15.88 8.23 30.17
CA ILE A 106 -16.16 9.11 31.31
C ILE A 106 -17.26 8.38 32.07
N GLY A 107 -17.03 8.14 33.35
CA GLY A 107 -18.08 7.69 34.24
C GLY A 107 -19.28 8.63 34.17
N ALA A 108 -20.46 8.04 34.06
CA ALA A 108 -21.73 8.58 34.50
C ALA A 108 -22.65 7.40 34.78
#